data_AF-A0A3N5IAZ5-F1
#
_entry.id   AF-A0A3N5IAZ5-F1
#
_cell.length_a   1.000
_cell.length_b   1.000
_cell.length_c   1.000
_cell.angle_alpha   90.00
_cell.angle_beta   90.00
_cell.angle_gamma   90.00
#
_symmetry.space_group_name_H-M   'P 1'
#
loop_
_entity.id
_entity.type
_entity.pdbx_description
1 polymer ?
#
loop_
_entity_poly.entity_id
_entity_poly.type
_entity_poly.pdbx_seq_one_letter_code
_entity_poly.pdbx_strand_id
1 'polypeptide(L)'
;MRHQDGRLTRPSTGFLYALAFSSITACLPVYSNAGQDAPKPLETVRGSGCYKFGDEETPAKARRGAMAIAQEQAIRSHHVFVKSSARVKNFQLEEDLIQTASAAMLQEIQIEKEDRKAQEICITVTAKISPVSIEDMIGQRLSAKEIARDAQGALVPDKPAFGLKVWTNKPDGRFLEDEKVVIYVQSDRDAYLKLDYFQADGTVVHLVPNVYRGQAFIKGGKKYAFGDETSPEQFIIRPPYGTEAIKAIVGVRPFDSEAEGAPSVSDSRTYLQSGLRGIKVVAATSSVEISTESHAVADYKKGTPKPAVPQQHP
;
A
#
# COMPACT_ATOMS: atom_id res chain seq x y z
N MET A 1 -5.32 33.17 79.55
CA MET A 1 -4.51 32.94 80.77
C MET A 1 -3.75 31.64 80.54
N ARG A 2 -2.42 31.72 80.30
CA ARG A 2 -1.34 31.40 81.29
C ARG A 2 -1.42 29.93 81.73
N HIS A 3 -0.43 29.05 81.57
CA HIS A 3 1.03 29.10 81.73
C HIS A 3 1.63 27.87 80.99
N GLN A 4 2.73 27.99 80.23
CA GLN A 4 4.14 27.66 80.59
C GLN A 4 4.40 26.19 80.97
N ASP A 5 5.55 25.56 80.76
CA ASP A 5 6.81 25.82 80.05
C ASP A 5 7.55 24.46 80.04
N GLY A 6 8.50 24.26 79.15
CA GLY A 6 9.40 23.12 79.24
C GLY A 6 10.44 23.09 78.14
N ARG A 7 11.52 23.88 78.30
CA ARG A 7 12.70 23.87 77.43
C ARG A 7 13.97 23.75 78.26
N LEU A 8 15.00 23.20 77.61
CA LEU A 8 16.44 23.12 77.96
C LEU A 8 16.76 21.99 78.97
N THR A 9 17.81 21.18 78.87
CA THR A 9 19.04 21.11 78.05
C THR A 9 19.81 19.86 78.48
N ARG A 10 20.60 19.23 77.60
CA ARG A 10 22.05 18.86 77.74
C ARG A 10 22.48 17.68 76.82
N PRO A 11 23.79 17.47 76.56
CA PRO A 11 24.31 17.47 75.20
C PRO A 11 25.13 16.19 74.84
N SER A 12 25.89 16.30 73.74
CA SER A 12 27.07 15.52 73.37
C SER A 12 26.85 14.16 72.73
N THR A 13 27.25 14.02 71.47
CA THR A 13 28.52 13.40 71.06
C THR A 13 28.52 13.23 69.54
N GLY A 14 29.52 13.80 68.88
CA GLY A 14 29.72 13.65 67.44
C GLY A 14 30.28 12.28 67.13
N PHE A 15 29.58 11.52 66.30
CA PHE A 15 30.08 10.29 65.69
C PHE A 15 30.40 10.57 64.22
N LEU A 16 31.67 10.37 63.86
CA LEU A 16 32.14 10.35 62.47
C LEU A 16 31.50 9.17 61.74
N TYR A 17 30.78 9.43 60.64
CA TYR A 17 30.45 8.42 59.65
C TYR A 17 31.33 8.61 58.42
N ALA A 18 32.21 7.64 58.18
CA ALA A 18 32.95 7.49 56.95
C ALA A 18 31.99 7.10 55.83
N LEU A 19 31.85 7.96 54.82
CA LEU A 19 31.13 7.65 53.58
C LEU A 19 32.04 6.80 52.67
N ALA A 20 31.74 5.51 52.59
CA ALA A 20 32.28 4.64 51.56
C ALA A 20 31.56 4.96 50.23
N PHE A 21 32.25 5.67 49.33
CA PHE A 21 31.83 5.80 47.94
C PHE A 21 32.06 4.46 47.23
N SER A 22 31.02 3.64 47.13
CA SER A 22 30.98 2.51 46.21
C SER A 22 30.62 3.02 44.83
N SER A 23 31.61 3.12 43.95
CA SER A 23 31.43 3.43 42.53
C SER A 23 30.71 2.28 41.83
N ILE A 24 29.38 2.41 41.70
CA ILE A 24 28.57 1.57 40.83
C ILE A 24 28.84 2.04 39.39
N THR A 25 29.74 1.36 38.70
CA THR A 25 29.91 1.49 37.25
C THR A 25 28.66 0.94 36.58
N ALA A 26 27.70 1.82 36.24
CA ALA A 26 26.55 1.48 35.42
C ALA A 26 27.04 1.14 34.01
N CYS A 27 27.18 -0.16 33.74
CA CYS A 27 27.36 -0.69 32.40
C CYS A 27 26.03 -0.54 31.66
N LEU A 28 25.85 0.58 30.95
CA LEU A 28 24.72 0.75 30.04
C LEU A 28 24.92 -0.19 28.85
N PRO A 29 23.96 -1.08 28.53
CA PRO A 29 24.05 -1.89 27.35
C PRO A 29 23.99 -0.98 26.13
N VAL A 30 25.07 -0.95 25.35
CA VAL A 30 25.08 -0.40 24.01
C VAL A 30 24.14 -1.27 23.18
N TYR A 31 22.92 -0.79 22.95
CA TYR A 31 22.02 -1.35 21.95
C TYR A 31 22.71 -1.20 20.59
N SER A 32 23.33 -2.29 20.16
CA SER A 32 23.82 -2.44 18.80
C SER A 32 22.58 -2.59 17.92
N ASN A 33 22.25 -1.55 17.15
CA ASN A 33 21.33 -1.65 16.02
C ASN A 33 21.97 -2.56 14.97
N ALA A 34 21.83 -3.87 15.15
CA ALA A 34 22.14 -4.85 14.13
C ALA A 34 20.96 -4.92 13.16
N GLY A 35 21.21 -4.65 11.88
CA GLY A 35 20.29 -4.98 10.79
C GLY A 35 19.74 -3.79 10.00
N GLN A 36 20.56 -2.82 9.61
CA GLN A 36 20.31 -2.16 8.33
C GLN A 36 21.00 -3.02 7.27
N ASP A 37 20.21 -3.83 6.56
CA ASP A 37 20.69 -4.56 5.38
C ASP A 37 21.41 -3.56 4.46
N ALA A 38 22.68 -3.83 4.16
CA ALA A 38 23.42 -3.03 3.20
C ALA A 38 22.62 -2.98 1.88
N PRO A 39 22.44 -1.81 1.25
CA PRO A 39 21.69 -1.71 0.01
C PRO A 39 22.32 -2.67 -1.01
N LYS A 40 21.52 -3.64 -1.47
CA LYS A 40 22.01 -4.62 -2.45
C LYS A 40 22.45 -3.85 -3.71
N PRO A 41 23.58 -4.24 -4.33
CA PRO A 41 24.15 -3.48 -5.43
C PRO A 41 23.17 -3.39 -6.60
N LEU A 42 23.11 -2.21 -7.21
CA LEU A 42 22.36 -2.00 -8.45
C LEU A 42 23.00 -2.80 -9.58
N GLU A 43 22.16 -3.42 -10.40
CA GLU A 43 22.58 -4.14 -11.59
C GLU A 43 22.35 -3.28 -12.84
N THR A 44 23.22 -3.45 -13.83
CA THR A 44 23.04 -2.79 -15.13
C THR A 44 22.16 -3.64 -16.02
N VAL A 45 21.09 -3.03 -16.54
CA VAL A 45 20.23 -3.61 -17.57
C VAL A 45 20.39 -2.85 -18.87
N ARG A 46 20.17 -3.54 -19.99
CA ARG A 46 20.27 -2.99 -21.33
C ARG A 46 19.06 -3.40 -22.14
N GLY A 47 18.50 -2.48 -22.90
CA GLY A 47 17.36 -2.74 -23.77
C GLY A 47 17.42 -1.92 -25.04
N SER A 48 16.75 -2.40 -26.08
CA SER A 48 16.67 -1.74 -27.38
C SER A 48 15.21 -1.63 -27.83
N GLY A 49 14.89 -0.63 -28.62
CA GLY A 49 13.53 -0.41 -29.07
C GLY A 49 13.50 0.39 -30.34
N CYS A 50 12.78 -0.14 -31.34
CA CYS A 50 12.53 0.55 -32.59
C CYS A 50 11.05 0.92 -32.68
N TYR A 51 10.78 2.19 -33.00
CA TYR A 51 9.45 2.69 -33.24
C TYR A 51 9.32 3.19 -34.68
N LYS A 52 8.38 2.60 -35.41
CA LYS A 52 8.00 3.03 -36.75
C LYS A 52 6.87 4.05 -36.64
N PHE A 53 6.97 5.13 -37.40
CA PHE A 53 6.03 6.24 -37.32
C PHE A 53 5.67 6.74 -38.73
N GLY A 54 4.40 7.10 -38.91
CA GLY A 54 3.87 7.64 -40.16
C GLY A 54 3.88 9.17 -40.20
N ASP A 55 3.36 9.72 -41.30
CA ASP A 55 3.41 11.16 -41.58
C ASP A 55 2.59 12.01 -40.58
N GLU A 56 1.64 11.40 -39.87
CA GLU A 56 0.82 12.04 -38.83
C GLU A 56 1.48 12.10 -37.44
N GLU A 57 2.64 11.46 -37.27
CA GLU A 57 3.33 11.37 -35.98
C GLU A 57 4.64 12.16 -35.96
N THR A 58 4.89 12.88 -34.86
CA THR A 58 6.12 13.67 -34.74
C THR A 58 7.33 12.80 -34.38
N PRO A 59 8.55 13.15 -34.84
CA PRO A 59 9.78 12.48 -34.41
C PRO A 59 9.97 12.46 -32.88
N ALA A 60 9.47 13.47 -32.18
CA ALA A 60 9.50 13.50 -30.71
C ALA A 60 8.57 12.44 -30.08
N LYS A 61 7.39 12.19 -30.67
CA LYS A 61 6.52 11.09 -30.26
C LYS A 61 7.17 9.74 -30.56
N ALA A 62 7.73 9.58 -31.75
CA ALA A 62 8.42 8.36 -32.15
C ALA A 62 9.63 8.03 -31.24
N ARG A 63 10.41 9.05 -30.88
CA ARG A 63 11.54 8.92 -29.96
C ARG A 63 11.08 8.47 -28.56
N ARG A 64 9.98 9.02 -28.04
CA ARG A 64 9.38 8.57 -26.77
C ARG A 64 8.91 7.11 -26.86
N GLY A 65 8.33 6.71 -27.98
CA GLY A 65 7.93 5.32 -28.21
C GLY A 65 9.11 4.36 -28.26
N ALA A 66 10.16 4.70 -28.99
CA ALA A 66 11.39 3.90 -29.04
C ALA A 66 12.06 3.79 -27.66
N MET A 67 12.06 4.87 -26.88
CA MET A 67 12.56 4.89 -25.50
C MET A 67 11.75 3.96 -24.60
N ALA A 68 10.42 4.02 -24.65
CA ALA A 68 9.55 3.15 -23.86
C ALA A 68 9.80 1.67 -24.20
N ILE A 69 9.83 1.31 -25.49
CA ILE A 69 10.12 -0.07 -25.93
C ILE A 69 11.50 -0.53 -25.41
N ALA A 70 12.52 0.34 -25.48
CA ALA A 70 13.86 0.03 -24.99
C ALA A 70 13.88 -0.20 -23.46
N GLN A 71 13.16 0.62 -22.69
CA GLN A 71 13.02 0.46 -21.25
C GLN A 71 12.26 -0.84 -20.88
N GLU A 72 11.16 -1.15 -21.57
CA GLU A 72 10.42 -2.39 -21.37
C GLU A 72 11.28 -3.62 -21.70
N GLN A 73 12.04 -3.58 -22.80
CA GLN A 73 12.97 -4.67 -23.13
C GLN A 73 14.04 -4.84 -22.04
N ALA A 74 14.57 -3.73 -21.49
CA ALA A 74 15.56 -3.78 -20.42
C ALA A 74 15.02 -4.51 -19.19
N ILE A 75 13.78 -4.20 -18.75
CA ILE A 75 13.12 -4.89 -17.65
C ILE A 75 12.83 -6.35 -18.00
N ARG A 76 12.23 -6.63 -19.16
CA ARG A 76 11.87 -7.99 -19.61
C ARG A 76 13.08 -8.92 -19.68
N SER A 77 14.26 -8.37 -20.01
CA SER A 77 15.51 -9.13 -20.09
C SER A 77 16.16 -9.39 -18.74
N HIS A 78 15.72 -8.73 -17.67
CA HIS A 78 16.31 -8.89 -16.35
C HIS A 78 15.94 -10.26 -15.76
N HIS A 79 16.95 -10.95 -15.21
CA HIS A 79 16.82 -12.35 -14.79
C HIS A 79 15.74 -12.58 -13.71
N VAL A 80 15.53 -11.61 -12.82
CA VAL A 80 14.48 -11.65 -11.79
C VAL A 80 13.10 -11.58 -12.41
N PHE A 81 12.95 -10.70 -13.40
CA PHE A 81 11.69 -10.55 -14.12
C PHE A 81 11.37 -11.83 -14.87
N VAL A 82 12.31 -12.38 -15.66
CA VAL A 82 12.11 -13.63 -16.41
C VAL A 82 11.70 -14.80 -15.51
N LYS A 83 12.37 -14.96 -14.36
CA LYS A 83 12.07 -16.04 -13.41
C LYS A 83 10.67 -15.90 -12.78
N SER A 84 10.24 -14.66 -12.59
CA SER A 84 9.02 -14.35 -11.84
C SER A 84 7.80 -14.21 -12.76
N SER A 85 7.94 -13.67 -13.97
CA SER A 85 6.86 -13.59 -14.97
C SER A 85 6.42 -14.98 -15.43
N ALA A 86 7.32 -15.97 -15.43
CA ALA A 86 6.96 -17.38 -15.64
C ALA A 86 5.92 -17.92 -14.62
N ARG A 87 5.79 -17.28 -13.45
CA ARG A 87 4.75 -17.59 -12.44
C ARG A 87 3.46 -16.81 -12.67
N VAL A 88 3.52 -15.71 -13.42
CA VAL A 88 2.39 -14.83 -13.72
C VAL A 88 1.63 -15.39 -14.92
N LYS A 89 0.53 -16.11 -14.67
CA LYS A 89 -0.33 -16.66 -15.74
C LYS A 89 -1.21 -15.62 -16.44
N ASN A 90 -1.21 -14.37 -15.98
CA ASN A 90 -2.09 -13.32 -16.46
C ASN A 90 -1.27 -12.25 -17.21
N PHE A 91 -1.39 -12.25 -18.54
CA PHE A 91 -0.70 -11.31 -19.43
C PHE A 91 -0.94 -9.83 -19.07
N GLN A 92 -2.11 -9.47 -18.54
CA GLN A 92 -2.39 -8.08 -18.13
C GLN A 92 -1.57 -7.68 -16.90
N LEU A 93 -1.40 -8.61 -15.94
CA LEU A 93 -0.60 -8.37 -14.74
C LEU A 93 0.89 -8.28 -15.09
N GLU A 94 1.36 -9.11 -16.01
CA GLU A 94 2.74 -9.05 -16.50
C GLU A 94 3.03 -7.68 -17.16
N GLU A 95 2.13 -7.20 -18.00
CA GLU A 95 2.29 -5.91 -18.68
C GLU A 95 2.28 -4.73 -17.68
N ASP A 96 1.38 -4.74 -16.69
CA ASP A 96 1.35 -3.72 -15.63
C ASP A 96 2.63 -3.72 -14.79
N LEU A 97 3.22 -4.89 -14.53
CA LEU A 97 4.50 -5.01 -13.81
C LEU A 97 5.65 -4.39 -14.63
N ILE A 98 5.71 -4.67 -15.94
CA ILE A 98 6.69 -4.08 -16.85
C ILE A 98 6.58 -2.56 -16.87
N GLN A 99 5.37 -2.04 -17.03
CA GLN A 99 5.13 -0.60 -17.11
C GLN A 99 5.48 0.10 -15.78
N THR A 100 5.13 -0.52 -14.65
CA THR A 100 5.48 0.00 -13.33
C THR A 100 6.99 0.05 -13.12
N ALA A 101 7.70 -1.04 -13.41
CA ALA A 101 9.14 -1.10 -13.27
C ALA A 101 9.86 -0.13 -14.20
N SER A 102 9.41 -0.04 -15.45
CA SER A 102 10.00 0.85 -16.46
C SER A 102 9.83 2.32 -16.08
N ALA A 103 8.72 2.70 -15.46
CA ALA A 103 8.43 4.07 -15.05
C ALA A 103 9.12 4.48 -13.74
N ALA A 104 9.22 3.57 -12.76
CA ALA A 104 9.60 3.93 -11.38
C ALA A 104 10.94 3.38 -10.91
N MET A 105 11.48 2.34 -11.56
CA MET A 105 12.59 1.55 -10.99
C MET A 105 13.88 1.59 -11.81
N LEU A 106 13.81 2.02 -13.07
CA LEU A 106 14.99 2.29 -13.87
C LEU A 106 15.65 3.59 -13.42
N GLN A 107 16.88 3.49 -12.93
CA GLN A 107 17.72 4.60 -12.50
C GLN A 107 18.85 4.83 -13.51
N GLU A 108 19.40 6.04 -13.53
CA GLU A 108 20.57 6.39 -14.37
C GLU A 108 20.42 5.94 -15.84
N ILE A 109 19.25 6.16 -16.44
CA ILE A 109 19.00 5.78 -17.84
C ILE A 109 19.92 6.58 -18.77
N GLN A 110 20.72 5.89 -19.56
CA GLN A 110 21.63 6.44 -20.55
C GLN A 110 21.28 5.91 -21.93
N ILE A 111 21.28 6.80 -22.93
CA ILE A 111 21.14 6.41 -24.33
C ILE A 111 22.52 6.05 -24.85
N GLU A 112 22.75 4.76 -25.08
CA GLU A 112 23.98 4.25 -25.67
C GLU A 112 24.00 4.51 -27.18
N LYS A 113 22.86 4.34 -27.84
CA LYS A 113 22.71 4.49 -29.28
C LYS A 113 21.35 5.04 -29.66
N GLU A 114 21.31 5.95 -30.63
CA GLU A 114 20.08 6.44 -31.26
C GLU A 114 20.28 6.49 -32.78
N ASP A 115 19.56 5.63 -33.49
CA ASP A 115 19.56 5.57 -34.97
C ASP A 115 18.24 6.15 -35.49
N ARG A 116 18.32 7.15 -36.36
CA ARG A 116 17.14 7.79 -36.98
C ARG A 116 17.08 7.53 -38.46
N LYS A 117 15.97 6.95 -38.92
CA LYS A 117 15.61 6.76 -40.33
C LYS A 117 14.34 7.56 -40.63
N ALA A 118 13.98 7.65 -41.92
CA ALA A 118 12.86 8.46 -42.38
C ALA A 118 11.52 8.17 -41.66
N GLN A 119 11.23 6.90 -41.34
CA GLN A 119 9.98 6.46 -40.69
C GLN A 119 10.24 5.49 -39.53
N GLU A 120 11.45 5.51 -38.95
CA GLU A 120 11.82 4.63 -37.85
C GLU A 120 12.88 5.29 -36.96
N ILE A 121 12.69 5.23 -35.64
CA ILE A 121 13.72 5.59 -34.66
C ILE A 121 14.02 4.35 -33.83
N CYS A 122 15.30 3.99 -33.72
CA CYS A 122 15.77 2.93 -32.84
C CYS A 122 16.64 3.52 -31.73
N ILE A 123 16.39 3.11 -30.48
CA ILE A 123 17.13 3.54 -29.29
C ILE A 123 17.64 2.29 -28.57
N THR A 124 18.90 2.35 -28.11
CA THR A 124 19.46 1.42 -27.14
C THR A 124 19.76 2.18 -25.86
N VAL A 125 19.29 1.66 -24.73
CA VAL A 125 19.55 2.23 -23.42
C VAL A 125 20.28 1.26 -22.50
N THR A 126 21.09 1.83 -21.62
CA THR A 126 21.57 1.20 -20.39
C THR A 126 20.93 1.90 -19.20
N ALA A 127 20.64 1.16 -18.14
CA ALA A 127 20.09 1.71 -16.91
C ALA A 127 20.51 0.85 -15.72
N LYS A 128 20.40 1.41 -14.52
CA LYS A 128 20.59 0.69 -13.26
C LYS A 128 19.25 0.32 -12.65
N ILE A 129 19.18 -0.86 -12.04
CA ILE A 129 17.98 -1.31 -11.32
C ILE A 129 18.38 -2.13 -10.08
N SER A 130 17.55 -2.06 -9.04
CA SER A 130 17.67 -2.91 -7.85
C SER A 130 16.90 -4.22 -8.08
N PRO A 131 17.57 -5.39 -8.10
CA PRO A 131 16.90 -6.68 -8.22
C PRO A 131 15.85 -6.88 -7.10
N VAL A 132 16.23 -6.52 -5.87
CA VAL A 132 15.38 -6.65 -4.67
C VAL A 132 14.07 -5.92 -4.83
N SER A 133 14.12 -4.71 -5.37
CA SER A 133 12.93 -3.91 -5.57
C SER A 133 12.00 -4.56 -6.60
N ILE A 134 12.54 -5.30 -7.58
CA ILE A 134 11.72 -6.04 -8.56
C ILE A 134 11.07 -7.25 -7.90
N GLU A 135 11.83 -8.04 -7.13
CA GLU A 135 11.27 -9.15 -6.37
C GLU A 135 10.14 -8.71 -5.45
N ASP A 136 10.38 -7.66 -4.68
CA ASP A 136 9.41 -7.12 -3.73
C ASP A 136 8.16 -6.60 -4.46
N MET A 137 8.33 -5.83 -5.53
CA MET A 137 7.21 -5.33 -6.33
C MET A 137 6.36 -6.49 -6.89
N ILE A 138 7.00 -7.52 -7.46
CA ILE A 138 6.26 -8.67 -8.02
C ILE A 138 5.54 -9.43 -6.90
N GLY A 139 6.20 -9.68 -5.78
CA GLY A 139 5.62 -10.34 -4.62
C GLY A 139 4.43 -9.58 -4.03
N GLN A 140 4.55 -8.26 -3.91
CA GLN A 140 3.49 -7.36 -3.46
C GLN A 140 2.28 -7.43 -4.40
N ARG A 141 2.49 -7.31 -5.71
CA ARG A 141 1.38 -7.31 -6.69
C ARG A 141 0.62 -8.63 -6.74
N LEU A 142 1.33 -9.76 -6.64
CA LEU A 142 0.70 -11.07 -6.56
C LEU A 142 -0.11 -11.21 -5.27
N SER A 143 0.48 -10.83 -4.13
CA SER A 143 -0.17 -10.91 -2.83
C SER A 143 -1.39 -9.98 -2.74
N ALA A 144 -1.28 -8.75 -3.23
CA ALA A 144 -2.36 -7.76 -3.24
C ALA A 144 -3.58 -8.25 -4.01
N LYS A 145 -3.37 -8.88 -5.17
CA LYS A 145 -4.47 -9.45 -5.97
C LYS A 145 -5.17 -10.60 -5.25
N GLU A 146 -4.41 -11.47 -4.58
CA GLU A 146 -4.97 -12.54 -3.76
C GLU A 146 -5.73 -11.98 -2.55
N ILE A 147 -5.14 -11.01 -1.84
CA ILE A 147 -5.76 -10.37 -0.67
C ILE A 147 -7.03 -9.62 -1.08
N ALA A 148 -7.04 -8.88 -2.19
CA ALA A 148 -8.23 -8.19 -2.68
C ALA A 148 -9.35 -9.18 -3.01
N ARG A 149 -9.02 -10.31 -3.65
CA ARG A 149 -9.97 -11.40 -3.89
C ARG A 149 -10.48 -12.02 -2.58
N ASP A 150 -9.59 -12.30 -1.64
CA ASP A 150 -9.95 -12.91 -0.36
C ASP A 150 -10.76 -11.93 0.52
N ALA A 151 -10.52 -10.62 0.40
CA ALA A 151 -11.32 -9.57 1.00
C ALA A 151 -12.73 -9.48 0.40
N GLN A 152 -12.90 -9.82 -0.89
CA GLN A 152 -14.22 -10.05 -1.51
C GLN A 152 -14.88 -11.34 -1.03
N GLY A 153 -14.08 -12.30 -0.55
CA GLY A 153 -14.55 -13.49 0.13
C GLY A 153 -15.35 -13.18 1.41
N ALA A 154 -16.33 -14.04 1.68
CA ALA A 154 -17.22 -13.88 2.81
C ALA A 154 -16.49 -14.26 4.12
N LEU A 155 -16.12 -13.26 4.94
CA LEU A 155 -15.71 -13.45 6.34
C LEU A 155 -16.91 -13.75 7.26
N VAL A 156 -18.10 -13.97 6.67
CA VAL A 156 -19.42 -14.02 7.30
C VAL A 156 -20.27 -15.02 6.49
N PRO A 157 -21.18 -15.82 7.09
CA PRO A 157 -21.84 -16.97 6.43
C PRO A 157 -22.52 -16.68 5.08
N ASP A 158 -22.64 -17.73 4.25
CA ASP A 158 -23.13 -17.80 2.86
C ASP A 158 -24.48 -17.12 2.55
N LYS A 159 -25.22 -16.68 3.58
CA LYS A 159 -26.39 -15.80 3.44
C LYS A 159 -26.26 -14.63 4.41
N PRO A 160 -26.01 -13.40 3.92
CA PRO A 160 -26.03 -12.23 4.79
C PRO A 160 -27.43 -12.06 5.39
N ALA A 161 -27.49 -11.72 6.67
CA ALA A 161 -28.77 -11.58 7.38
C ALA A 161 -29.62 -10.39 6.87
N PHE A 162 -28.99 -9.45 6.14
CA PHE A 162 -29.60 -8.25 5.54
C PHE A 162 -28.66 -7.65 4.49
N GLY A 163 -29.15 -6.76 3.62
CA GLY A 163 -28.35 -6.16 2.55
C GLY A 163 -27.39 -5.07 3.05
N LEU A 164 -26.21 -5.04 2.44
CA LEU A 164 -25.17 -4.04 2.63
C LEU A 164 -24.58 -3.69 1.26
N LYS A 165 -24.36 -2.40 1.00
CA LYS A 165 -23.70 -1.90 -0.21
C LYS A 165 -22.54 -1.00 0.19
N VAL A 166 -21.41 -1.17 -0.49
CA VAL A 166 -20.27 -0.26 -0.44
C VAL A 166 -19.84 0.09 -1.87
N TRP A 167 -19.54 1.36 -2.12
CA TRP A 167 -19.05 1.86 -3.40
C TRP A 167 -18.28 3.15 -3.19
N THR A 168 -17.62 3.66 -4.24
CA THR A 168 -16.82 4.89 -4.16
C THR A 168 -17.39 6.00 -5.06
N ASN A 169 -16.79 7.19 -5.00
CA ASN A 169 -17.08 8.30 -5.91
C ASN A 169 -16.67 8.06 -7.38
N LYS A 170 -15.90 7.01 -7.68
CA LYS A 170 -15.51 6.66 -9.05
C LYS A 170 -16.07 5.28 -9.41
N PRO A 171 -17.12 5.21 -10.25
CA PRO A 171 -17.83 3.95 -10.53
C PRO A 171 -16.98 2.91 -11.27
N ASP A 172 -15.89 3.33 -11.91
CA ASP A 172 -14.91 2.44 -12.55
C ASP A 172 -13.84 1.91 -11.57
N GLY A 173 -13.84 2.39 -10.32
CA GLY A 173 -12.90 1.99 -9.28
C GLY A 173 -11.45 2.42 -9.52
N ARG A 174 -11.19 3.30 -10.50
CA ARG A 174 -9.81 3.69 -10.88
C ARG A 174 -9.43 5.02 -10.27
N PHE A 175 -8.36 5.02 -9.48
CA PHE A 175 -7.84 6.21 -8.84
C PHE A 175 -6.38 6.46 -9.19
N LEU A 176 -6.03 7.72 -9.37
CA LEU A 176 -4.66 8.20 -9.52
C LEU A 176 -4.13 8.73 -8.19
N GLU A 177 -2.81 8.79 -8.08
CA GLU A 177 -2.09 9.53 -7.05
C GLU A 177 -2.72 10.91 -6.77
N ASP A 178 -2.77 11.28 -5.49
CA ASP A 178 -3.37 12.52 -4.97
C ASP A 178 -4.88 12.67 -5.18
N GLU A 179 -5.57 11.72 -5.81
CA GLU A 179 -7.02 11.76 -5.90
C GLU A 179 -7.70 11.44 -4.57
N LYS A 180 -8.84 12.10 -4.35
CA LYS A 180 -9.68 11.91 -3.16
C LYS A 180 -10.63 10.73 -3.36
N VAL A 181 -10.66 9.84 -2.36
CA VAL A 181 -11.61 8.72 -2.28
C VAL A 181 -12.72 9.07 -1.30
N VAL A 182 -13.96 9.04 -1.79
CA VAL A 182 -15.15 9.10 -0.93
C VAL A 182 -15.81 7.73 -0.97
N ILE A 183 -16.02 7.15 0.21
CA ILE A 183 -16.59 5.82 0.37
C ILE A 183 -18.04 5.97 0.82
N TYR A 184 -18.94 5.33 0.09
CA TYR A 184 -20.36 5.32 0.41
C TYR A 184 -20.77 3.97 0.96
N VAL A 185 -21.56 3.98 2.04
CA VAL A 185 -22.10 2.77 2.66
C VAL A 185 -23.60 2.92 2.86
N GLN A 186 -24.36 1.88 2.55
CA GLN A 186 -25.80 1.79 2.83
C GLN A 186 -26.15 0.38 3.31
N SER A 187 -26.80 0.30 4.47
CA SER A 187 -27.32 -0.95 5.06
C SER A 187 -28.85 -0.92 5.02
N ASP A 188 -29.48 -2.08 4.85
CA ASP A 188 -30.94 -2.21 4.91
C ASP A 188 -31.48 -2.12 6.35
N ARG A 189 -30.60 -2.22 7.37
CA ARG A 189 -30.97 -2.18 8.79
C ARG A 189 -29.99 -1.34 9.61
N ASP A 190 -30.47 -0.88 10.76
CA ASP A 190 -29.65 -0.27 11.80
C ASP A 190 -28.54 -1.24 12.24
N ALA A 191 -27.28 -0.80 12.18
CA ALA A 191 -26.12 -1.65 12.48
C ALA A 191 -24.89 -0.82 12.86
N TYR A 192 -23.93 -1.46 13.52
CA TYR A 192 -22.58 -0.93 13.73
C TYR A 192 -21.72 -1.25 12.53
N LEU A 193 -20.92 -0.28 12.06
CA LEU A 193 -20.07 -0.39 10.88
C LEU A 193 -18.60 -0.51 11.26
N LYS A 194 -17.93 -1.44 10.60
CA LYS A 194 -16.48 -1.49 10.42
C LYS A 194 -16.14 -1.32 8.94
N LEU A 195 -15.16 -0.48 8.63
CA LEU A 195 -14.68 -0.20 7.29
C LEU A 195 -13.17 -0.41 7.25
N ASP A 196 -12.73 -1.37 6.45
CA ASP A 196 -11.32 -1.79 6.33
C ASP A 196 -10.83 -1.56 4.90
N TYR A 197 -9.59 -1.09 4.76
CA TYR A 197 -8.94 -0.83 3.47
C TYR A 197 -7.68 -1.69 3.33
N PHE A 198 -7.76 -2.66 2.43
CA PHE A 198 -6.70 -3.61 2.09
C PHE A 198 -5.82 -3.00 1.00
N GLN A 199 -4.58 -2.67 1.34
CA GLN A 199 -3.63 -1.95 0.49
C GLN A 199 -2.80 -2.90 -0.40
N ALA A 200 -2.16 -2.33 -1.42
CA ALA A 200 -1.37 -3.07 -2.39
C ALA A 200 -0.07 -3.70 -1.85
N ASP A 201 0.37 -3.34 -0.64
CA ASP A 201 1.49 -3.97 0.05
C ASP A 201 1.08 -5.14 0.96
N GLY A 202 -0.23 -5.42 1.04
CA GLY A 202 -0.77 -6.47 1.89
C GLY A 202 -1.04 -6.04 3.33
N THR A 203 -1.04 -4.74 3.64
CA THR A 203 -1.52 -4.21 4.92
C THR A 203 -3.02 -3.86 4.88
N VAL A 204 -3.65 -3.78 6.05
CA VAL A 204 -5.04 -3.34 6.24
C VAL A 204 -5.05 -2.11 7.10
N VAL A 205 -5.66 -1.03 6.60
CA VAL A 205 -5.95 0.18 7.36
C VAL A 205 -7.40 0.12 7.85
N HIS A 206 -7.61 0.30 9.15
CA HIS A 206 -8.94 0.40 9.73
C HIS A 206 -9.46 1.84 9.55
N LEU A 207 -10.31 2.05 8.53
CA LEU A 207 -10.88 3.36 8.22
C LEU A 207 -11.99 3.73 9.21
N VAL A 208 -12.79 2.77 9.65
CA VAL A 208 -13.84 2.97 10.66
C VAL A 208 -13.94 1.74 11.56
N PRO A 209 -13.94 1.88 12.91
CA PRO A 209 -13.53 3.09 13.63
C PRO A 209 -12.04 3.39 13.42
N ASN A 210 -11.65 4.65 13.64
CA ASN A 210 -10.27 5.12 13.65
C ASN A 210 -10.09 6.21 14.74
N VAL A 211 -8.89 6.80 14.85
CA VAL A 211 -8.58 7.82 15.88
C VAL A 211 -9.38 9.13 15.73
N TYR A 212 -9.86 9.44 14.53
CA TYR A 212 -10.68 10.62 14.23
C TYR A 212 -12.17 10.34 14.34
N ARG A 213 -12.56 9.06 14.25
CA ARG A 213 -13.94 8.59 14.22
C ARG A 213 -14.09 7.33 15.05
N GLY A 214 -14.76 7.43 16.20
CA GLY A 214 -15.15 6.28 17.00
C GLY A 214 -16.11 5.32 16.27
N GLN A 215 -16.69 4.37 16.99
CA GLN A 215 -17.62 3.41 16.40
C GLN A 215 -18.76 4.10 15.64
N ALA A 216 -19.01 3.66 14.41
CA ALA A 216 -20.06 4.22 13.57
C ALA A 216 -21.33 3.36 13.66
N PHE A 217 -22.39 3.88 14.28
CA PHE A 217 -23.72 3.30 14.18
C PHE A 217 -24.48 3.94 13.01
N ILE A 218 -24.80 3.13 12.00
CA ILE A 218 -25.49 3.57 10.78
C ILE A 218 -26.96 3.16 10.81
N LYS A 219 -27.84 4.05 10.34
CA LYS A 219 -29.29 3.82 10.23
C LYS A 219 -29.64 3.11 8.93
N GLY A 220 -30.57 2.16 9.02
CA GLY A 220 -31.09 1.42 7.87
C GLY A 220 -31.68 2.34 6.81
N GLY A 221 -31.47 2.02 5.53
CA GLY A 221 -31.94 2.79 4.37
C GLY A 221 -31.20 4.11 4.13
N LYS A 222 -30.40 4.60 5.08
CA LYS A 222 -29.65 5.86 4.93
C LYS A 222 -28.29 5.62 4.30
N LYS A 223 -27.93 6.45 3.32
CA LYS A 223 -26.59 6.51 2.74
C LYS A 223 -25.65 7.32 3.64
N TYR A 224 -24.49 6.75 3.94
CA TYR A 224 -23.39 7.41 4.65
C TYR A 224 -22.23 7.63 3.69
N ALA A 225 -21.50 8.73 3.87
CA ALA A 225 -20.28 9.06 3.13
C ALA A 225 -19.12 9.20 4.11
N PHE A 226 -17.97 8.67 3.75
CA PHE A 226 -16.73 8.73 4.52
C PHE A 226 -15.64 9.31 3.63
N GLY A 227 -14.88 10.27 4.15
CA GLY A 227 -13.83 10.95 3.38
C GLY A 227 -14.32 12.11 2.53
N ASP A 228 -15.57 12.57 2.68
CA ASP A 228 -16.08 13.75 1.98
C ASP A 228 -15.69 15.07 2.67
N GLU A 229 -16.11 16.22 2.14
CA GLU A 229 -15.79 17.54 2.74
C GLU A 229 -16.40 17.75 4.13
N THR A 230 -17.40 16.97 4.51
CA THR A 230 -18.08 17.07 5.81
C THR A 230 -17.55 16.06 6.83
N SER A 231 -16.65 15.18 6.41
CA SER A 231 -16.05 14.16 7.23
C SER A 231 -14.85 14.73 8.03
N PRO A 232 -14.66 14.35 9.32
CA PRO A 232 -13.46 14.69 10.08
C PRO A 232 -12.19 14.09 9.47
N GLU A 233 -12.31 13.01 8.71
CA GLU A 233 -11.24 12.38 7.96
C GLU A 233 -11.39 12.61 6.44
N GLN A 234 -10.26 12.66 5.72
CA GLN A 234 -10.21 12.63 4.26
C GLN A 234 -9.26 11.53 3.79
N PHE A 235 -9.61 10.84 2.70
CA PHE A 235 -8.80 9.77 2.13
C PHE A 235 -8.20 10.23 0.80
N ILE A 236 -6.88 10.23 0.71
CA ILE A 236 -6.11 10.64 -0.47
C ILE A 236 -5.24 9.46 -0.88
N ILE A 237 -5.24 9.12 -2.17
CA ILE A 237 -4.42 8.01 -2.69
C ILE A 237 -2.93 8.33 -2.58
N ARG A 238 -2.20 7.41 -1.96
CA ARG A 238 -0.76 7.45 -1.69
C ARG A 238 -0.15 6.06 -1.91
N PRO A 239 1.18 5.96 -2.05
CA PRO A 239 1.84 4.66 -2.12
C PRO A 239 1.51 3.80 -0.88
N PRO A 240 1.45 2.47 -1.02
CA PRO A 240 1.69 1.67 -2.22
C PRO A 240 0.53 1.75 -3.24
N TYR A 241 0.81 1.49 -4.51
CA TYR A 241 -0.20 1.50 -5.58
C TYR A 241 -0.46 0.09 -6.12
N GLY A 242 -1.71 -0.23 -6.44
CA GLY A 242 -2.06 -1.49 -7.11
C GLY A 242 -3.53 -1.88 -7.03
N THR A 243 -3.79 -3.19 -6.98
CA THR A 243 -5.13 -3.73 -6.76
C THR A 243 -5.40 -3.76 -5.26
N GLU A 244 -6.47 -3.11 -4.84
CA GLU A 244 -6.80 -2.88 -3.45
C GLU A 244 -8.29 -3.11 -3.22
N ALA A 245 -8.71 -3.23 -1.95
CA ALA A 245 -10.11 -3.47 -1.64
C ALA A 245 -10.56 -2.68 -0.41
N ILE A 246 -11.77 -2.13 -0.49
CA ILE A 246 -12.45 -1.52 0.64
C ILE A 246 -13.56 -2.47 1.06
N LYS A 247 -13.53 -2.92 2.31
CA LYS A 247 -14.49 -3.87 2.88
C LYS A 247 -15.30 -3.21 3.97
N ALA A 248 -16.62 -3.25 3.81
CA ALA A 248 -17.57 -2.90 4.84
C ALA A 248 -18.06 -4.19 5.54
N ILE A 249 -18.11 -4.14 6.86
CA ILE A 249 -18.65 -5.19 7.72
C ILE A 249 -19.62 -4.51 8.68
N VAL A 250 -20.84 -5.02 8.79
CA VAL A 250 -21.84 -4.46 9.70
C VAL A 250 -22.36 -5.50 10.66
N GLY A 251 -22.47 -5.16 11.94
CA GLY A 251 -22.95 -6.04 13.00
C GLY A 251 -24.16 -5.47 13.71
N VAL A 252 -25.09 -6.33 14.15
CA VAL A 252 -26.23 -5.92 14.99
C VAL A 252 -25.83 -5.58 16.44
N ARG A 253 -24.59 -5.91 16.81
CA ARG A 253 -23.94 -5.48 18.06
C ARG A 253 -22.69 -4.67 17.71
N PRO A 254 -22.22 -3.80 18.62
CA PRO A 254 -20.89 -3.22 18.50
C PRO A 254 -19.85 -4.30 18.24
N PHE A 255 -18.89 -4.02 17.37
CA PHE A 255 -17.69 -4.85 17.29
C PHE A 255 -16.89 -4.62 18.57
N ASP A 256 -16.37 -5.69 19.17
CA ASP A 256 -15.48 -5.56 20.32
C ASP A 256 -14.32 -4.65 19.93
N SER A 257 -14.31 -3.48 20.54
CA SER A 257 -13.30 -2.48 20.26
C SER A 257 -12.07 -2.85 21.06
N GLU A 258 -11.07 -3.43 20.40
CA GLU A 258 -9.69 -3.22 20.81
C GLU A 258 -9.24 -1.75 20.56
N ALA A 259 -10.19 -0.79 20.56
CA ALA A 259 -9.95 0.63 20.26
C ALA A 259 -9.13 1.34 21.35
N GLU A 260 -8.77 0.66 22.43
CA GLU A 260 -7.72 1.08 23.36
C GLU A 260 -6.49 0.16 23.19
N GLY A 261 -5.85 0.18 22.02
CA GLY A 261 -4.52 -0.42 21.84
C GLY A 261 -4.27 -1.19 20.53
N ALA A 262 -5.28 -1.50 19.73
CA ALA A 262 -5.06 -2.12 18.43
C ALA A 262 -4.38 -1.14 17.45
N PRO A 263 -3.37 -1.59 16.69
CA PRO A 263 -2.71 -0.75 15.71
C PRO A 263 -3.70 -0.33 14.61
N SER A 264 -3.63 0.92 14.15
CA SER A 264 -4.47 1.43 13.06
C SER A 264 -4.22 0.73 11.72
N VAL A 265 -3.13 -0.02 11.63
CA VAL A 265 -2.69 -0.80 10.47
C VAL A 265 -2.30 -2.21 10.92
N SER A 266 -2.77 -3.24 10.21
CA SER A 266 -2.49 -4.66 10.49
C SER A 266 -2.01 -5.40 9.24
N ASP A 267 -1.42 -6.59 9.39
CA ASP A 267 -1.18 -7.50 8.26
C ASP A 267 -2.49 -8.10 7.74
N SER A 268 -2.73 -8.05 6.43
CA SER A 268 -4.00 -8.49 5.84
C SER A 268 -4.26 -9.96 5.95
N ARG A 269 -3.23 -10.79 5.76
CA ARG A 269 -3.43 -12.25 5.73
C ARG A 269 -3.74 -12.76 7.13
N THR A 270 -3.00 -12.29 8.12
CA THR A 270 -3.27 -12.54 9.53
C THR A 270 -4.66 -12.05 9.91
N TYR A 271 -5.04 -10.84 9.50
CA TYR A 271 -6.36 -10.28 9.78
C TYR A 271 -7.50 -11.11 9.19
N LEU A 272 -7.42 -11.48 7.90
CA LEU A 272 -8.43 -12.33 7.25
C LEU A 272 -8.51 -13.72 7.89
N GLN A 273 -7.38 -14.29 8.32
CA GLN A 273 -7.30 -15.62 8.95
C GLN A 273 -7.70 -15.63 10.42
N SER A 274 -7.62 -14.49 11.11
CA SER A 274 -8.00 -14.34 12.52
C SER A 274 -9.49 -14.61 12.78
N GLY A 275 -10.28 -14.73 11.70
CA GLY A 275 -11.70 -15.07 11.65
C GLY A 275 -12.23 -15.66 12.95
N LEU A 276 -12.80 -14.78 13.79
CA LEU A 276 -13.73 -14.99 14.91
C LEU A 276 -13.86 -16.46 15.38
N ARG A 277 -12.74 -17.05 15.81
CA ARG A 277 -12.70 -18.48 16.13
C ARG A 277 -13.64 -18.77 17.31
N GLY A 278 -14.71 -19.50 17.05
CA GLY A 278 -15.71 -19.86 18.06
C GLY A 278 -16.86 -18.85 18.27
N ILE A 279 -16.92 -17.75 17.51
CA ILE A 279 -17.99 -16.74 17.63
C ILE A 279 -18.85 -16.71 16.35
N LYS A 280 -20.16 -16.94 16.49
CA LYS A 280 -21.13 -16.71 15.42
C LYS A 280 -21.43 -15.23 15.32
N VAL A 281 -20.88 -14.55 14.32
CA VAL A 281 -21.20 -13.15 14.04
C VAL A 281 -22.42 -13.06 13.13
N VAL A 282 -23.45 -12.33 13.59
CA VAL A 282 -24.57 -11.90 12.75
C VAL A 282 -24.16 -10.58 12.12
N ALA A 283 -23.48 -10.69 10.99
CA ALA A 283 -23.05 -9.55 10.20
C ALA A 283 -23.53 -9.66 8.75
N ALA A 284 -23.44 -8.53 8.05
CA ALA A 284 -23.38 -8.50 6.60
C ALA A 284 -22.02 -7.94 6.18
N THR A 285 -21.50 -8.35 5.02
CA THR A 285 -20.27 -7.81 4.46
C THR A 285 -20.46 -7.49 2.99
N SER A 286 -19.79 -6.44 2.53
CA SER A 286 -19.74 -5.99 1.15
C SER A 286 -18.35 -5.42 0.92
N SER A 287 -17.81 -5.59 -0.29
CA SER A 287 -16.53 -5.00 -0.66
C SER A 287 -16.59 -4.37 -2.04
N VAL A 288 -15.68 -3.43 -2.28
CA VAL A 288 -15.43 -2.83 -3.58
C VAL A 288 -13.93 -2.93 -3.86
N GLU A 289 -13.57 -3.50 -5.01
CA GLU A 289 -12.21 -3.46 -5.53
C GLU A 289 -11.93 -2.08 -6.12
N ILE A 290 -10.74 -1.55 -5.85
CA ILE A 290 -10.24 -0.35 -6.49
C ILE A 290 -8.85 -0.62 -7.06
N SER A 291 -8.49 0.16 -8.09
CA SER A 291 -7.18 0.15 -8.69
C SER A 291 -6.55 1.52 -8.54
N THR A 292 -5.39 1.57 -7.90
CA THR A 292 -4.61 2.79 -7.66
C THR A 292 -3.34 2.79 -8.51
N GLU A 293 -2.98 3.95 -9.06
CA GLU A 293 -1.84 4.13 -9.96
C GLU A 293 -1.10 5.45 -9.68
N SER A 294 0.23 5.45 -9.80
CA SER A 294 1.04 6.66 -9.65
C SER A 294 0.97 7.56 -10.88
N HIS A 295 1.26 8.86 -10.70
CA HIS A 295 1.40 9.76 -11.85
C HIS A 295 2.53 9.32 -12.80
N ALA A 296 3.64 8.83 -12.26
CA ALA A 296 4.77 8.36 -13.06
C ALA A 296 4.36 7.22 -14.02
N VAL A 297 3.58 6.26 -13.54
CA VAL A 297 3.10 5.15 -14.37
C VAL A 297 2.04 5.62 -15.36
N ALA A 298 1.10 6.46 -14.94
CA ALA A 298 0.07 7.00 -15.82
C ALA A 298 0.67 7.82 -16.98
N ASP A 299 1.69 8.65 -16.70
CA ASP A 299 2.37 9.46 -17.71
C ASP A 299 3.28 8.63 -18.61
N TYR A 300 3.92 7.59 -18.07
CA TYR A 300 4.63 6.58 -18.85
C TYR A 300 3.68 5.94 -19.87
N LYS A 301 2.52 5.43 -19.44
CA LYS A 301 1.52 4.80 -20.31
C LYS A 301 0.99 5.72 -21.42
N LYS A 302 0.87 7.04 -21.17
CA LYS A 302 0.49 8.02 -22.22
C LYS A 302 1.61 8.21 -23.26
N GLY A 303 2.87 8.09 -22.83
CA GLY A 303 4.05 8.21 -23.68
C GLY A 303 4.37 6.93 -24.47
N THR A 304 3.93 5.77 -23.95
CA THR A 304 4.12 4.47 -24.58
C THR A 304 3.07 4.22 -25.67
N PRO A 305 3.49 3.99 -26.91
CA PRO A 305 2.60 3.57 -27.98
C PRO A 305 1.94 2.24 -27.63
N LYS A 306 0.63 2.12 -27.90
CA LYS A 306 -0.07 0.85 -27.68
C LYS A 306 0.60 -0.25 -28.52
N PRO A 307 0.96 -1.40 -27.95
CA PRO A 307 1.55 -2.49 -28.73
C PRO A 307 0.62 -2.83 -29.89
N ALA A 308 1.18 -2.92 -31.10
CA ALA A 308 0.46 -3.48 -32.24
C ALA A 308 0.01 -4.89 -31.84
N VAL A 309 -1.30 -5.13 -31.88
CA VAL A 309 -1.86 -6.46 -31.62
C VAL A 309 -1.08 -7.45 -32.49
N PRO A 310 -0.48 -8.52 -31.93
CA PRO A 310 0.18 -9.52 -32.75
C PRO A 310 -0.83 -9.99 -33.78
N GLN A 311 -0.53 -9.79 -35.07
CA GLN A 311 -1.30 -10.45 -36.11
C GLN A 311 -1.13 -11.94 -35.85
N GLN A 312 -2.19 -12.57 -35.35
CA GLN A 312 -2.29 -14.01 -35.33
C GLN A 312 -2.17 -14.43 -36.80
N HIS A 313 -1.02 -14.95 -37.19
CA HIS A 313 -0.90 -15.62 -38.46
C HIS A 313 -1.89 -16.80 -38.45
N PRO A 314 -2.71 -16.95 -39.51
CA PRO A 314 -3.64 -18.07 -39.62
C PRO A 314 -2.92 -19.41 -39.62
#